data_AF-A0A6I2M0T7-F1
#
_entry.id   AF-A0A6I2M0T7-F1
#
_cell.length_a   1.000
_cell.length_b   1.000
_cell.length_c   1.000
_cell.angle_alpha   90.00
_cell.angle_beta   90.00
_cell.angle_gamma   90.00
#
_symmetry.space_group_name_H-M   'P 1'
#
loop_
_entity.id
_entity.type
_entity.pdbx_description
1 polymer ?
#
loop_
_entity_poly.entity_id
_entity_poly.type
_entity_poly.pdbx_seq_one_letter_code
_entity_poly.pdbx_strand_id
1 'polypeptide(L)'
;MTVQNRVAPAEPGDPGFVAPDPDPPLTDDTVPYLPRGVRLAHDRVRDMRVLLAPERAIQLVAIGDAILSALDGRTLGRIVADLAAAYGAPRDQIDADVRAFLQGLIDRRMVFVRLP
;
A
#
# COMPACT_ATOMS: atom_id res chain seq x y z
N MET A 1 9.74 -4.82 43.10
CA MET A 1 9.98 -6.09 42.37
C MET A 1 8.80 -6.98 42.72
N THR A 2 7.77 -7.22 41.91
CA THR A 2 7.60 -7.20 40.46
C THR A 2 6.11 -6.97 40.19
N VAL A 3 5.77 -6.04 39.31
CA VAL A 3 4.40 -5.85 38.80
C VAL A 3 4.15 -6.98 37.81
N GLN A 4 3.39 -8.01 38.18
CA GLN A 4 3.02 -9.07 37.25
C GLN A 4 1.91 -8.55 36.34
N ASN A 5 2.31 -8.10 35.14
CA ASN A 5 1.43 -7.84 34.02
C ASN A 5 0.81 -9.17 33.55
N ARG A 6 -0.37 -9.50 34.05
CA ARG A 6 -1.16 -10.65 33.57
C ARG A 6 -2.04 -10.15 32.44
N VAL A 7 -1.51 -10.18 31.22
CA VAL A 7 -2.31 -10.01 30.00
C VAL A 7 -3.36 -11.11 29.93
N ALA A 8 -4.62 -10.70 29.74
CA ALA A 8 -5.77 -11.58 29.58
C ALA A 8 -5.65 -12.42 28.28
N PRO A 9 -6.30 -13.59 28.21
CA PRO A 9 -6.30 -14.42 27.01
C PRO A 9 -6.98 -13.72 25.83
N ALA A 10 -6.42 -13.89 24.63
CA ALA A 10 -7.00 -13.42 23.38
C ALA A 10 -8.41 -13.99 23.20
N GLU A 11 -9.40 -13.12 22.99
CA GLU A 11 -10.76 -13.51 22.68
C GLU A 11 -10.82 -14.22 21.31
N PRO A 12 -11.63 -15.28 21.14
CA PRO A 12 -11.80 -15.94 19.86
C PRO A 12 -12.65 -15.06 18.92
N GLY A 13 -12.00 -14.45 17.93
CA GLY A 13 -12.65 -13.69 16.87
C GLY A 13 -13.33 -14.58 15.83
N ASP A 14 -14.66 -14.51 15.79
CA ASP A 14 -15.60 -14.69 14.67
C ASP A 14 -15.29 -15.69 13.52
N PRO A 15 -16.03 -16.81 13.39
CA PRO A 15 -15.89 -17.77 12.28
C PRO A 15 -16.69 -17.35 11.02
N GLY A 16 -16.52 -16.09 10.58
CA GLY A 16 -17.48 -15.41 9.71
C GLY A 16 -16.95 -14.80 8.42
N PHE A 17 -15.70 -15.03 8.00
CA PHE A 17 -15.19 -14.79 6.64
C PHE A 17 -13.79 -15.39 6.54
N VAL A 18 -13.60 -16.50 5.82
CA VAL A 18 -12.26 -16.91 5.39
C VAL A 18 -11.85 -15.87 4.35
N ALA A 19 -10.97 -14.95 4.75
CA ALA A 19 -10.32 -14.07 3.78
C ALA A 19 -9.72 -14.95 2.68
N PRO A 20 -9.87 -14.60 1.39
CA PRO A 20 -9.12 -15.28 0.33
C PRO A 20 -7.64 -15.33 0.75
N ASP A 21 -6.94 -16.42 0.45
CA ASP A 21 -5.52 -16.59 0.78
C ASP A 21 -4.79 -15.26 0.58
N PRO A 22 -4.11 -14.71 1.60
CA PRO A 22 -3.47 -13.41 1.44
C PRO A 22 -2.54 -13.53 0.24
N ASP A 23 -2.65 -12.59 -0.71
CA ASP A 23 -1.63 -12.38 -1.72
C ASP A 23 -0.25 -12.47 -1.04
N PRO A 24 0.78 -13.05 -1.69
CA PRO A 24 2.08 -13.27 -1.07
C PRO A 24 2.50 -11.99 -0.34
N PRO A 25 2.98 -12.11 0.91
CA PRO A 25 3.23 -10.95 1.75
C PRO A 25 4.06 -9.96 0.93
N LEU A 26 3.61 -8.71 0.85
CA LEU A 26 4.44 -7.64 0.31
C LEU A 26 5.78 -7.75 1.05
N THR A 27 6.86 -8.11 0.37
CA THR A 27 8.21 -8.15 0.95
C THR A 27 9.00 -6.96 0.43
N ASP A 28 10.11 -6.65 1.07
CA ASP A 28 11.00 -5.55 0.64
C ASP A 28 11.45 -5.74 -0.82
N ASP A 29 11.62 -6.99 -1.27
CA ASP A 29 11.99 -7.40 -2.63
C ASP A 29 10.84 -7.37 -3.65
N THR A 30 9.60 -7.21 -3.20
CA THR A 30 8.44 -7.19 -4.10
C THR A 30 8.49 -5.95 -4.98
N VAL A 31 8.18 -6.11 -6.28
CA VAL A 31 8.10 -5.00 -7.23
C VAL A 31 6.63 -4.71 -7.56
N PRO A 32 6.03 -3.68 -6.93
CA PRO A 32 4.69 -3.23 -7.27
C PRO A 32 4.65 -2.51 -8.63
N TYR A 33 3.60 -2.75 -9.42
CA TYR A 33 3.40 -2.15 -10.73
C TYR A 33 1.92 -1.89 -11.05
N LEU A 34 1.68 -0.93 -11.95
CA LEU A 34 0.34 -0.65 -12.47
C LEU A 34 0.02 -1.58 -13.66
N PRO A 35 -1.12 -2.30 -13.63
CA PRO A 35 -1.54 -3.15 -14.73
C PRO A 35 -2.01 -2.32 -15.95
N ARG A 36 -2.17 -2.98 -17.09
CA ARG A 36 -2.66 -2.32 -18.31
C ARG A 36 -4.06 -1.73 -18.07
N GLY A 37 -4.25 -0.50 -18.51
CA GLY A 37 -5.51 0.23 -18.32
C GLY A 37 -5.56 1.07 -17.05
N VAL A 38 -4.67 0.82 -16.08
CA VAL A 38 -4.52 1.67 -14.90
C VAL A 38 -3.46 2.73 -15.15
N ARG A 39 -3.82 4.01 -14.95
CA ARG A 39 -2.91 5.14 -15.19
C ARG A 39 -3.16 6.30 -14.24
N LEU A 40 -2.09 7.02 -13.94
CA LEU A 40 -2.15 8.28 -13.22
C LEU A 40 -2.57 9.40 -14.18
N ALA A 41 -3.50 10.25 -13.74
CA ALA A 41 -3.95 11.41 -14.49
C ALA A 41 -4.21 12.60 -13.55
N HIS A 42 -4.24 13.80 -14.13
CA HIS A 42 -4.68 15.00 -13.45
C HIS A 42 -6.08 15.36 -13.96
N ASP A 43 -7.07 15.34 -13.07
CA ASP A 43 -8.39 15.91 -13.32
C ASP A 43 -8.32 17.44 -13.24
N ARG A 44 -8.28 18.12 -14.39
CA ARG A 44 -8.18 19.59 -14.49
C ARG A 44 -9.45 20.32 -14.04
N VAL A 45 -10.60 19.64 -14.02
CA VAL A 45 -11.86 20.25 -13.59
C VAL A 45 -11.88 20.36 -12.07
N ARG A 46 -11.32 19.35 -11.40
CA ARG A 46 -11.26 19.27 -9.94
C ARG A 46 -9.91 19.68 -9.34
N ASP A 47 -8.92 19.97 -10.19
CA ASP A 47 -7.52 20.27 -9.83
C ASP A 47 -6.93 19.20 -8.88
N MET A 48 -7.07 17.93 -9.24
CA MET A 48 -6.74 16.79 -8.38
C MET A 48 -6.02 15.67 -9.13
N ARG A 49 -5.11 14.99 -8.42
CA ARG A 49 -4.52 13.72 -8.87
C ARG A 49 -5.55 12.60 -8.79
N VAL A 50 -5.65 11.80 -9.85
CA VAL A 50 -6.55 10.65 -9.91
C VAL A 50 -5.83 9.42 -10.48
N LEU A 51 -6.15 8.25 -9.93
CA LEU A 51 -5.83 6.96 -10.51
C LEU A 51 -7.04 6.50 -11.33
N LEU A 52 -6.86 6.39 -12.65
CA LEU A 52 -7.88 5.89 -13.56
C LEU A 52 -7.67 4.39 -13.75
N ALA A 53 -8.69 3.60 -13.45
CA ALA A 53 -8.82 2.18 -13.76
C ALA A 53 -9.94 2.00 -14.81
N PRO A 54 -9.99 0.87 -15.53
CA PRO A 54 -10.98 0.66 -16.58
C PRO A 54 -12.43 0.83 -16.11
N GLU A 55 -12.79 0.36 -14.92
CA GLU A 55 -14.14 0.49 -14.38
C GLU A 55 -14.33 1.66 -13.40
N ARG A 56 -13.26 2.28 -12.88
CA ARG A 56 -13.33 3.23 -11.75
C ARG A 56 -12.24 4.30 -11.77
N ALA A 57 -12.50 5.44 -11.16
CA ALA A 57 -11.49 6.45 -10.86
C ALA A 57 -11.37 6.65 -9.34
N ILE A 58 -10.14 6.73 -8.83
CA ILE A 58 -9.85 6.99 -7.41
C ILE A 58 -9.11 8.33 -7.30
N GLN A 59 -9.57 9.21 -6.42
CA GLN A 59 -8.83 10.40 -6.07
C GLN A 59 -7.59 10.02 -5.25
N LEU A 60 -6.44 10.59 -5.63
CA LEU A 60 -5.19 10.41 -4.91
C LEU A 60 -4.91 11.63 -4.03
N VAL A 61 -4.53 11.33 -2.79
CA VAL A 61 -3.87 12.29 -1.90
C VAL A 61 -2.38 12.39 -2.25
N ALA A 62 -1.70 13.44 -1.78
CA ALA A 62 -0.31 13.71 -2.12
C ALA A 62 0.65 12.53 -1.83
N ILE A 63 0.43 11.78 -0.74
CA ILE A 63 1.25 10.61 -0.43
C ILE A 63 0.98 9.45 -1.39
N GLY A 64 -0.30 9.15 -1.66
CA GLY A 64 -0.69 8.11 -2.61
C GLY A 64 -0.17 8.43 -4.02
N ASP A 65 -0.15 9.70 -4.37
CA ASP A 65 0.47 10.17 -5.60
C ASP A 65 1.97 9.88 -5.68
N ALA A 66 2.71 10.23 -4.63
CA ALA A 66 4.14 9.99 -4.55
C ALA A 66 4.47 8.48 -4.61
N ILE A 67 3.70 7.65 -3.90
CA ILE A 67 3.85 6.19 -3.92
C ILE A 67 3.66 5.65 -5.33
N LEU A 68 2.54 6.01 -5.98
CA LEU A 68 2.23 5.49 -7.32
C LEU A 68 3.18 6.03 -8.39
N SER A 69 3.67 7.25 -8.23
CA SER A 69 4.68 7.83 -9.12
C SER A 69 6.06 7.19 -8.93
N ALA A 70 6.32 6.58 -7.77
CA ALA A 70 7.56 5.84 -7.50
C ALA A 70 7.54 4.40 -8.04
N LEU A 71 6.39 3.90 -8.54
CA LEU A 71 6.21 2.58 -9.16
C LEU A 71 6.84 2.48 -10.57
N ASP A 72 8.15 2.69 -10.64
CA ASP A 72 8.94 2.65 -11.88
C ASP A 72 9.65 1.30 -12.08
N GLY A 73 9.17 0.24 -11.42
CA GLY A 73 9.79 -1.10 -11.46
C GLY A 73 10.89 -1.35 -10.42
N ARG A 74 11.05 -0.45 -9.45
CA ARG A 74 11.90 -0.63 -8.26
C ARG A 74 11.21 -1.49 -7.20
N THR A 75 12.01 -2.06 -6.29
CA THR A 75 11.49 -2.85 -5.16
C THR A 75 10.81 -1.97 -4.12
N LEU A 76 9.88 -2.55 -3.37
CA LEU A 76 9.12 -1.89 -2.31
C LEU A 76 10.04 -1.24 -1.28
N GLY A 77 11.10 -1.94 -0.86
CA GLY A 77 12.07 -1.41 0.09
C GLY A 77 12.78 -0.15 -0.37
N ARG A 78 13.09 -0.08 -1.68
CA ARG A 78 13.72 1.10 -2.25
C ARG A 78 12.75 2.28 -2.29
N ILE A 79 11.48 2.03 -2.61
CA ILE A 79 10.43 3.05 -2.61
C ILE A 79 10.23 3.59 -1.18
N VAL A 80 10.12 2.71 -0.19
CA VAL A 80 9.95 3.08 1.22
C VAL A 80 11.13 3.90 1.72
N ALA A 81 12.37 3.51 1.41
CA ALA A 81 13.56 4.26 1.81
C ALA A 81 13.61 5.67 1.19
N ASP A 82 13.22 5.80 -0.08
CA ASP A 82 13.18 7.06 -0.82
C ASP A 82 12.11 8.02 -0.23
N LEU A 83 10.92 7.49 0.04
CA LEU A 83 9.82 8.23 0.67
C LEU A 83 10.17 8.64 2.11
N ALA A 84 10.77 7.76 2.90
CA ALA A 84 11.21 8.08 4.26
C ALA A 84 12.22 9.25 4.26
N ALA A 85 13.16 9.26 3.31
CA ALA A 85 14.10 10.35 3.14
C ALA A 85 13.41 11.64 2.66
N ALA A 86 12.48 11.55 1.70
CA ALA A 86 11.77 12.71 1.13
C ALA A 86 10.85 13.41 2.15
N TYR A 87 10.18 12.64 3.00
CA TYR A 87 9.23 13.16 3.99
C TYR A 87 9.83 13.34 5.40
N GLY A 88 11.09 12.93 5.62
CA GLY A 88 11.75 13.02 6.93
C GLY A 88 11.09 12.20 8.03
N ALA A 89 10.41 11.12 7.65
CA ALA A 89 9.61 10.27 8.54
C ALA A 89 10.33 8.94 8.84
N PRO A 90 10.04 8.28 9.98
CA PRO A 90 10.63 6.99 10.30
C PRO A 90 10.25 5.94 9.25
N ARG A 91 11.24 5.15 8.81
CA ARG A 91 11.06 4.12 7.77
C ARG A 91 9.91 3.18 8.08
N ASP A 92 9.79 2.73 9.33
CA ASP A 92 8.75 1.79 9.78
C ASP A 92 7.33 2.34 9.60
N GLN A 93 7.14 3.65 9.84
CA GLN A 93 5.85 4.30 9.65
C GLN A 93 5.50 4.43 8.16
N ILE A 94 6.47 4.82 7.33
CA ILE A 94 6.29 4.91 5.88
C ILE A 94 6.05 3.52 5.30
N ASP A 95 6.78 2.51 5.75
CA ASP A 95 6.63 1.12 5.33
C ASP A 95 5.21 0.62 5.59
N ALA A 96 4.70 0.80 6.80
CA ALA A 96 3.34 0.40 7.16
C ALA A 96 2.27 1.13 6.32
N ASP A 97 2.40 2.45 6.15
CA ASP A 97 1.44 3.25 5.37
C ASP A 97 1.44 2.87 3.88
N VAL A 98 2.64 2.72 3.29
CA VAL A 98 2.81 2.31 1.89
C VAL A 98 2.23 0.92 1.67
N ARG A 99 2.49 -0.03 2.57
CA ARG A 99 1.94 -1.40 2.48
C ARG A 99 0.43 -1.40 2.57
N ALA A 100 -0.15 -0.70 3.54
CA ALA A 100 -1.59 -0.62 3.70
C ALA A 100 -2.26 0.02 2.46
N PHE A 101 -1.65 1.08 1.93
CA PHE A 101 -2.11 1.74 0.72
C PHE A 101 -2.05 0.83 -0.52
N LEU A 102 -0.91 0.17 -0.75
CA LEU A 102 -0.74 -0.76 -1.87
C LEU A 102 -1.67 -1.98 -1.74
N GLN A 103 -1.83 -2.53 -0.53
CA GLN A 103 -2.74 -3.66 -0.28
C GLN A 103 -4.18 -3.30 -0.63
N GLY A 104 -4.64 -2.10 -0.27
CA GLY A 104 -5.97 -1.62 -0.64
C GLY A 104 -6.17 -1.46 -2.16
N LEU A 105 -5.10 -1.19 -2.90
CA LEU A 105 -5.14 -1.12 -4.37
C LEU A 105 -5.04 -2.51 -5.02
N ILE A 106 -4.30 -3.45 -4.42
CA ILE A 106 -4.19 -4.84 -4.86
C ILE A 106 -5.54 -5.54 -4.74
N ASP A 107 -6.23 -5.38 -3.60
CA ASP A 107 -7.58 -5.91 -3.36
C ASP A 107 -8.58 -5.45 -4.44
N ARG A 108 -8.42 -4.20 -4.90
CA ARG A 108 -9.22 -3.59 -5.97
C ARG A 108 -8.74 -3.90 -7.38
N ARG A 109 -7.72 -4.75 -7.55
CA ARG A 109 -7.08 -5.09 -8.84
C ARG A 109 -6.53 -3.88 -9.59
N MET A 110 -6.09 -2.85 -8.87
CA MET A 110 -5.51 -1.62 -9.43
C MET A 110 -3.99 -1.58 -9.39
N VAL A 111 -3.39 -2.37 -8.51
CA VAL A 111 -1.93 -2.59 -8.42
C VAL A 111 -1.69 -4.09 -8.41
N PHE A 112 -0.62 -4.50 -9.05
CA PHE A 112 -0.16 -5.89 -9.01
C PHE A 112 1.28 -5.93 -8.51
N VAL A 113 1.66 -7.08 -7.98
CA VAL A 113 3.01 -7.33 -7.49
C VAL A 113 3.67 -8.42 -8.31
N ARG A 114 4.97 -8.31 -8.50
CA ARG A 114 5.80 -9.42 -8.98
C ARG A 114 6.91 -9.68 -7.97
N LEU A 115 7.22 -10.96 -7.81
CA LEU A 115 8.46 -11.39 -7.18
C LEU A 115 9.59 -11.22 -8.21
N PRO A 116 10.80 -10.85 -7.78
CA PRO A 116 11.95 -10.71 -8.67
C PRO A 116 12.32 -12.02 -9.37
#